data_AF-A0A1M3TEH3-F1
#
_entry.id   AF-A0A1M3TEH3-F1
#
_cell.length_a   1.000
_cell.length_b   1.000
_cell.length_c   1.000
_cell.angle_alpha   90.00
_cell.angle_beta   90.00
_cell.angle_gamma   90.00
#
_symmetry.space_group_name_H-M   'P 1'
#
loop_
_entity.id
_entity.type
_entity.pdbx_description
1 polymer ?
#
loop_
_entity_poly.entity_id
_entity_poly.type
_entity_poly.pdbx_seq_one_letter_code
_entity_poly.pdbx_strand_id
1 'polypeptide(L)'
;MTTETVQAIPASEEYYDLGSYGHVISTTSADTQTWFNRGLTWVYAFNHVEGAYCFEQAIANDPTCPMAYWGLAYAVGPNYNKPWERFDERDLHACVKRGFYAAQKAMEHAGNATPLEKALIDAIQTRFVADTPPNDYPTINKSYAAAMKLVYDAFGDDIDVATLYADALMNMTPWALWDLFTGKPNANAPTMEVKAVLDRALTYEKANLHPGLLHLYIHYIEMSPTPELGINAADNLRDLVPDAGHIHHMPTHLDILIGDWRRSIASNYNSTLADDKYFRKAGAANFYTFYRMHDYHSLIYAAMFAGKSQMALDAVTRMEATVPEEVLRIQSPPMADWLEQFLTSRLHVMVRFGMWEELKQKELPTDQTLYSGTTAMTHYARGVAFAATGDVPTARKEQERFNQAWKRVPETRLAYNGKIVDVLQVAAAMLEGEIEYRCANYDQAFAALRRAIDIEDKLPYSEPWSWMQPSRHAYAALLMEQGHLEEAAQVYRADLGLDNTLVRQCRHPNNVWSLQGYHECLVRLGKLDEAAMIEQSVKLALAVADVPIKASCFCRLDTSQAPQVLEGCCSKD
;
A
#
# COMPACT_ATOMS: atom_id res chain seq x y z
N MET A 1 -8.00 19.36 -27.24
CA MET A 1 -7.52 18.27 -28.11
C MET A 1 -8.73 17.78 -28.88
N THR A 2 -8.53 17.44 -30.15
CA THR A 2 -9.55 16.96 -31.09
C THR A 2 -10.50 15.98 -30.39
N THR A 3 -11.79 16.27 -30.45
CA THR A 3 -12.86 15.32 -30.15
C THR A 3 -12.79 14.22 -31.21
N GLU A 4 -11.85 13.30 -31.08
CA GLU A 4 -12.00 12.00 -31.69
C GLU A 4 -13.23 11.40 -31.03
N THR A 5 -14.31 11.31 -31.80
CA THR A 5 -15.54 10.65 -31.37
C THR A 5 -15.15 9.23 -31.01
N VAL A 6 -15.21 8.90 -29.72
CA VAL A 6 -14.92 7.54 -29.24
C VAL A 6 -15.84 6.59 -29.99
N GLN A 7 -15.26 5.66 -30.75
CA GLN A 7 -16.04 4.66 -31.46
C GLN A 7 -16.72 3.75 -30.43
N ALA A 8 -18.04 3.61 -30.55
CA ALA A 8 -18.82 2.74 -29.70
C ALA A 8 -18.44 1.27 -29.91
N ILE A 9 -18.10 0.59 -28.82
CA ILE A 9 -17.79 -0.84 -28.79
C ILE A 9 -18.98 -1.58 -28.16
N PRO A 10 -19.53 -2.63 -28.79
CA PRO A 10 -20.57 -3.46 -28.19
C PRO A 10 -20.09 -4.10 -26.89
N ALA A 11 -20.96 -4.21 -25.88
CA ALA A 11 -20.57 -4.79 -24.61
C ALA A 11 -20.32 -6.31 -24.68
N SER A 12 -20.75 -6.96 -25.77
CA SER A 12 -20.48 -8.37 -26.05
C SER A 12 -19.04 -8.68 -26.44
N GLU A 13 -18.22 -7.67 -26.75
CA GLU A 13 -16.80 -7.85 -27.02
C GLU A 13 -16.06 -8.39 -25.79
N GLU A 14 -14.99 -9.16 -26.04
CA GLU A 14 -14.19 -9.76 -24.97
C GLU A 14 -13.63 -8.68 -24.04
N TYR A 15 -13.84 -8.88 -22.74
CA TYR A 15 -13.45 -7.94 -21.71
C TYR A 15 -12.95 -8.67 -20.46
N TYR A 16 -12.52 -7.90 -19.47
CA TYR A 16 -12.14 -8.41 -18.15
C TYR A 16 -13.34 -9.01 -17.41
N ASP A 17 -13.09 -10.01 -16.57
CA ASP A 17 -14.01 -10.57 -15.60
C ASP A 17 -14.02 -9.70 -14.34
N LEU A 18 -15.05 -8.87 -14.22
CA LEU A 18 -15.26 -7.96 -13.09
C LEU A 18 -16.31 -8.48 -12.11
N GLY A 19 -16.66 -9.77 -12.18
CA GLY A 19 -17.76 -10.33 -11.42
C GLY A 19 -19.13 -9.84 -11.91
N SER A 20 -20.14 -9.97 -11.05
CA SER A 20 -21.55 -9.75 -11.38
C SER A 20 -22.15 -8.45 -10.83
N TYR A 21 -21.32 -7.63 -10.18
CA TYR A 21 -21.77 -6.37 -9.59
C TYR A 21 -22.29 -5.38 -10.65
N GLY A 22 -23.33 -4.63 -10.31
CA GLY A 22 -23.86 -3.58 -11.18
C GLY A 22 -24.95 -2.74 -10.51
N HIS A 23 -25.14 -1.54 -11.03
CA HIS A 23 -26.14 -0.57 -10.57
C HIS A 23 -27.05 -0.19 -11.75
N VAL A 24 -28.36 -0.37 -11.60
CA VAL A 24 -29.32 -0.11 -12.67
C VAL A 24 -29.48 1.39 -12.88
N ILE A 25 -29.33 1.85 -14.12
CA ILE A 25 -29.44 3.27 -14.49
C ILE A 25 -30.54 3.51 -15.53
N SER A 26 -30.97 4.75 -15.68
CA SER A 26 -31.98 5.20 -16.64
C SER A 26 -31.44 5.24 -18.07
N THR A 27 -31.24 4.07 -18.66
CA THR A 27 -30.93 3.88 -20.08
C THR A 27 -31.76 2.75 -20.68
N THR A 28 -32.04 2.82 -21.98
CA THR A 28 -32.62 1.71 -22.74
C THR A 28 -31.57 0.89 -23.50
N SER A 29 -30.31 1.31 -23.46
CA SER A 29 -29.20 0.63 -24.12
C SER A 29 -28.57 -0.40 -23.19
N ALA A 30 -28.68 -1.68 -23.55
CA ALA A 30 -28.05 -2.78 -22.80
C ALA A 30 -26.51 -2.66 -22.78
N ASP A 31 -25.93 -2.15 -23.87
CA ASP A 31 -24.50 -1.89 -23.96
C ASP A 31 -24.08 -0.78 -22.97
N THR A 32 -24.83 0.32 -22.92
CA THR A 32 -24.59 1.42 -21.97
C THR A 32 -24.70 0.96 -20.52
N GLN A 33 -25.73 0.18 -20.18
CA GLN A 33 -25.87 -0.38 -18.82
C GLN A 33 -24.67 -1.26 -18.44
N THR A 34 -24.18 -2.08 -19.37
CA THR A 34 -23.04 -2.96 -19.12
C THR A 34 -21.74 -2.17 -18.98
N TRP A 35 -21.49 -1.20 -19.87
CA TRP A 35 -20.31 -0.33 -19.78
C TRP A 35 -20.32 0.56 -18.53
N PHE A 36 -21.49 1.03 -18.11
CA PHE A 36 -21.64 1.75 -16.84
C PHE A 36 -21.27 0.88 -15.64
N ASN A 37 -21.78 -0.36 -15.58
CA ASN A 37 -21.43 -1.30 -14.51
C ASN A 37 -19.93 -1.60 -14.48
N ARG A 38 -19.31 -1.83 -15.64
CA ARG A 38 -17.84 -2.01 -15.75
C ARG A 38 -17.10 -0.79 -15.23
N GLY A 39 -17.53 0.41 -15.61
CA GLY A 39 -16.92 1.67 -15.17
C GLY A 39 -17.02 1.86 -13.66
N LEU A 40 -18.19 1.60 -13.08
CA LEU A 40 -18.41 1.71 -11.64
C LEU A 40 -17.54 0.70 -10.87
N THR A 41 -17.49 -0.56 -11.31
CA THR A 41 -16.64 -1.58 -10.69
C THR A 41 -15.15 -1.24 -10.78
N TRP A 42 -14.68 -0.72 -11.92
CA TRP A 42 -13.29 -0.29 -12.05
C TRP A 42 -12.94 0.90 -11.17
N VAL A 43 -13.85 1.87 -11.03
CA VAL A 43 -13.65 2.97 -10.08
C VAL A 43 -13.66 2.47 -8.65
N TYR A 44 -14.55 1.54 -8.29
CA TYR A 44 -14.50 0.88 -6.98
C TYR A 44 -13.24 0.04 -6.79
N ALA A 45 -12.56 -0.39 -7.85
CA ALA A 45 -11.25 -1.02 -7.80
C ALA A 45 -10.08 -0.02 -7.85
N PHE A 46 -10.35 1.28 -7.80
CA PHE A 46 -9.36 2.37 -7.96
C PHE A 46 -8.55 2.33 -9.28
N ASN A 47 -9.01 1.59 -10.29
CA ASN A 47 -8.54 1.79 -11.66
C ASN A 47 -9.38 2.87 -12.37
N HIS A 48 -9.18 4.11 -11.95
CA HIS A 48 -9.92 5.27 -12.46
C HIS A 48 -9.73 5.51 -13.97
N VAL A 49 -8.58 5.12 -14.53
CA VAL A 49 -8.29 5.28 -15.96
C VAL A 49 -9.19 4.36 -16.78
N GLU A 50 -9.25 3.08 -16.44
CA GLU A 50 -10.13 2.11 -17.12
C GLU A 50 -11.60 2.38 -16.82
N GLY A 51 -11.93 2.85 -15.62
CA GLY A 51 -13.27 3.30 -15.26
C GLY A 51 -13.75 4.45 -16.15
N ALA A 52 -12.92 5.48 -16.33
CA ALA A 52 -13.23 6.60 -17.21
C ALA A 52 -13.41 6.16 -18.68
N TYR A 53 -12.57 5.23 -19.16
CA TYR A 53 -12.73 4.62 -20.48
C TYR A 53 -14.08 3.89 -20.63
N CYS A 54 -14.49 3.14 -19.62
CA CYS A 54 -15.78 2.45 -19.63
C CYS A 54 -16.96 3.43 -19.66
N PHE A 55 -16.90 4.54 -18.91
CA PHE A 55 -17.93 5.57 -18.98
C PHE A 55 -17.96 6.28 -20.35
N GLU A 56 -16.81 6.49 -20.99
CA GLU A 56 -16.76 6.99 -22.37
C GLU A 56 -17.39 6.00 -23.37
N GLN A 57 -17.20 4.69 -23.19
CA GLN A 57 -17.89 3.67 -23.99
C GLN A 57 -19.40 3.65 -23.72
N ALA A 58 -19.83 3.86 -22.47
CA ALA A 58 -21.25 4.00 -22.14
C ALA A 58 -21.87 5.23 -22.82
N ILE A 59 -21.17 6.37 -22.83
CA ILE A 59 -21.57 7.59 -23.55
C ILE A 59 -21.61 7.35 -25.07
N ALA A 60 -20.63 6.64 -25.64
CA ALA A 60 -20.60 6.36 -27.07
C ALA A 60 -21.79 5.50 -27.53
N ASN A 61 -22.27 4.58 -26.68
CA ASN A 61 -23.43 3.73 -26.95
C ASN A 61 -24.78 4.41 -26.65
N ASP A 62 -24.83 5.39 -25.74
CA ASP A 62 -26.00 6.23 -25.45
C ASP A 62 -25.56 7.64 -25.05
N PRO A 63 -25.44 8.57 -26.02
CA PRO A 63 -25.00 9.95 -25.75
C PRO A 63 -25.99 10.77 -24.93
N THR A 64 -27.16 10.23 -24.60
CA THR A 64 -28.18 10.89 -23.79
C THR A 64 -28.28 10.32 -22.39
N CYS A 65 -27.43 9.35 -22.02
CA CYS A 65 -27.41 8.76 -20.69
C CYS A 65 -26.73 9.68 -19.68
N PRO A 66 -27.46 10.30 -18.73
CA PRO A 66 -26.86 11.26 -17.80
C PRO A 66 -25.92 10.58 -16.80
N MET A 67 -26.18 9.33 -16.42
CA MET A 67 -25.33 8.60 -15.46
C MET A 67 -23.97 8.21 -16.03
N ALA A 68 -23.87 7.99 -17.35
CA ALA A 68 -22.57 7.74 -17.97
C ALA A 68 -21.65 8.98 -17.87
N TYR A 69 -22.22 10.19 -18.03
CA TYR A 69 -21.50 11.44 -17.80
C TYR A 69 -21.19 11.69 -16.31
N TRP A 70 -22.12 11.39 -15.41
CA TRP A 70 -21.86 11.44 -13.95
C TRP A 70 -20.69 10.53 -13.57
N GLY A 71 -20.68 9.29 -14.06
CA GLY A 71 -19.62 8.31 -13.80
C GLY A 71 -18.27 8.79 -14.32
N LEU A 72 -18.23 9.38 -15.52
CA LEU A 72 -17.02 10.00 -16.06
C LEU A 72 -16.52 11.15 -15.17
N ALA A 73 -17.41 12.03 -14.69
CA ALA A 73 -17.04 13.11 -13.78
C ALA A 73 -16.48 12.56 -12.45
N TYR A 74 -17.12 11.53 -11.89
CA TYR A 74 -16.66 10.87 -10.67
C TYR A 74 -15.28 10.21 -10.85
N ALA A 75 -15.08 9.47 -11.95
CA ALA A 75 -13.86 8.73 -12.23
C ALA A 75 -12.61 9.61 -12.34
N VAL A 76 -12.73 10.81 -12.92
CA VAL A 76 -11.59 11.72 -13.14
C VAL A 76 -11.26 12.62 -11.95
N GLY A 77 -12.09 12.57 -10.89
CA GLY A 77 -11.87 13.29 -9.65
C GLY A 77 -10.81 12.64 -8.74
N PRO A 78 -10.65 13.15 -7.52
CA PRO A 78 -9.73 12.60 -6.54
C PRO A 78 -10.32 11.33 -5.95
N ASN A 79 -9.45 10.54 -5.34
CA ASN A 79 -9.81 9.43 -4.48
C ASN A 79 -8.90 9.44 -3.24
N TYR A 80 -9.16 8.50 -2.32
CA TYR A 80 -8.45 8.38 -1.05
C TYR A 80 -6.91 8.32 -1.21
N ASN A 81 -6.42 7.69 -2.29
CA ASN A 81 -5.00 7.47 -2.55
C ASN A 81 -4.36 8.58 -3.42
N LYS A 82 -5.16 9.32 -4.18
CA LYS A 82 -4.73 10.46 -4.99
C LYS A 82 -5.65 11.67 -4.72
N PRO A 83 -5.46 12.38 -3.60
CA PRO A 83 -6.17 13.62 -3.34
C PRO A 83 -5.72 14.73 -4.29
N TRP A 84 -6.49 15.82 -4.38
CA TRP A 84 -6.25 16.93 -5.31
C TRP A 84 -4.83 17.51 -5.22
N GLU A 85 -4.28 17.59 -4.01
CA GLU A 85 -2.93 18.08 -3.72
C GLU A 85 -1.82 17.26 -4.39
N ARG A 86 -2.13 16.03 -4.83
CA ARG A 86 -1.18 15.12 -5.48
C ARG A 86 -1.22 15.18 -7.01
N PHE A 87 -2.15 15.94 -7.60
CA PHE A 87 -2.14 16.16 -9.05
C PHE A 87 -1.15 17.27 -9.39
N ASP A 88 -0.27 17.03 -10.37
CA ASP A 88 0.55 18.11 -10.92
C ASP A 88 -0.33 19.10 -11.71
N GLU A 89 0.17 20.30 -11.99
CA GLU A 89 -0.60 21.38 -12.62
C GLU A 89 -1.31 20.95 -13.92
N ARG A 90 -0.63 20.21 -14.79
CA ARG A 90 -1.17 19.80 -16.09
C ARG A 90 -2.22 18.71 -15.93
N ASP A 91 -1.93 17.71 -15.10
CA ASP A 91 -2.86 16.61 -14.80
C ASP A 91 -4.14 17.15 -14.12
N LEU A 92 -3.97 18.03 -13.13
CA LEU A 92 -5.06 18.70 -12.43
C LEU A 92 -5.95 19.49 -13.38
N HIS A 93 -5.38 20.32 -14.26
CA HIS A 93 -6.17 21.08 -15.21
C HIS A 93 -6.94 20.15 -16.17
N ALA A 94 -6.31 19.09 -16.66
CA ALA A 94 -6.96 18.12 -17.54
C ALA A 94 -8.13 17.42 -16.85
N CYS A 95 -7.94 16.93 -15.62
CA CYS A 95 -8.96 16.26 -14.83
C CYS A 95 -10.12 17.19 -14.47
N VAL A 96 -9.86 18.39 -13.96
CA VAL A 96 -10.91 19.35 -13.57
C VAL A 96 -11.74 19.77 -14.78
N LYS A 97 -11.09 20.07 -15.91
CA LYS A 97 -11.79 20.44 -17.14
C LYS A 97 -12.67 19.29 -17.66
N ARG A 98 -12.14 18.06 -17.69
CA ARG A 98 -12.88 16.87 -18.13
C ARG A 98 -14.07 16.59 -17.21
N GLY A 99 -13.85 16.64 -15.89
CA GLY A 99 -14.89 16.42 -14.89
C GLY A 99 -15.98 17.49 -14.91
N PHE A 100 -15.61 18.76 -15.09
CA PHE A 100 -16.57 19.86 -15.25
C PHE A 100 -17.49 19.66 -16.46
N TYR A 101 -16.93 19.38 -17.65
CA TYR A 101 -17.77 19.16 -18.83
C TYR A 101 -18.66 17.93 -18.70
N ALA A 102 -18.16 16.84 -18.11
CA ALA A 102 -18.94 15.65 -17.85
C ALA A 102 -20.08 15.96 -16.85
N ALA A 103 -19.82 16.69 -15.77
CA ALA A 103 -20.83 17.11 -14.80
C ALA A 103 -21.92 17.99 -15.46
N GLN A 104 -21.54 18.94 -16.31
CA GLN A 104 -22.50 19.79 -17.04
C GLN A 104 -23.33 18.98 -18.05
N LYS A 105 -22.75 18.01 -18.74
CA LYS A 105 -23.47 17.11 -19.66
C LYS A 105 -24.43 16.18 -18.92
N ALA A 106 -24.05 15.69 -17.75
CA ALA A 106 -24.94 14.91 -16.90
C ALA A 106 -26.19 15.72 -16.53
N MET A 107 -26.02 16.99 -16.17
CA MET A 107 -27.13 17.92 -15.89
C MET A 107 -28.01 18.17 -17.12
N GLU A 108 -27.40 18.42 -18.29
CA GLU A 108 -28.13 18.64 -19.55
C GLU A 108 -29.06 17.47 -19.91
N HIS A 109 -28.61 16.24 -19.65
CA HIS A 109 -29.34 15.02 -19.96
C HIS A 109 -30.21 14.48 -18.81
N ALA A 110 -30.28 15.18 -17.66
CA ALA A 110 -30.95 14.70 -16.46
C ALA A 110 -32.49 14.59 -16.57
N GLY A 111 -33.11 15.02 -17.68
CA GLY A 111 -34.57 15.04 -17.85
C GLY A 111 -35.25 13.70 -17.53
N ASN A 112 -34.69 12.60 -18.05
CA ASN A 112 -35.21 11.24 -17.87
C ASN A 112 -34.63 10.49 -16.66
N ALA A 113 -33.74 11.12 -15.89
CA ALA A 113 -33.12 10.50 -14.72
C ALA A 113 -34.13 10.30 -13.58
N THR A 114 -33.96 9.23 -12.80
CA THR A 114 -34.70 8.97 -11.57
C THR A 114 -34.39 10.04 -10.51
N PRO A 115 -35.20 10.14 -9.43
CA PRO A 115 -34.89 11.06 -8.34
C PRO A 115 -33.51 10.84 -7.70
N LEU A 116 -33.07 9.59 -7.55
CA LEU A 116 -31.76 9.25 -6.99
C LEU A 116 -30.64 9.74 -7.93
N GLU A 117 -30.74 9.41 -9.22
CA GLU A 117 -29.76 9.83 -10.22
C GLU A 117 -29.65 11.35 -10.31
N LYS A 118 -30.78 12.07 -10.29
CA LYS A 118 -30.81 13.53 -10.25
C LYS A 118 -30.05 14.07 -9.03
N ALA A 119 -30.27 13.48 -7.86
CA ALA A 119 -29.58 13.90 -6.64
C ALA A 119 -28.05 13.67 -6.72
N LEU A 120 -27.60 12.56 -7.31
CA LEU A 120 -26.16 12.32 -7.56
C LEU A 120 -25.57 13.30 -8.58
N ILE A 121 -26.31 13.60 -9.66
CA ILE A 121 -25.93 14.57 -10.70
C ILE A 121 -25.84 15.98 -10.13
N ASP A 122 -26.76 16.37 -9.25
CA ASP A 122 -26.74 17.65 -8.55
C ASP A 122 -25.54 17.74 -7.60
N ALA A 123 -25.26 16.67 -6.84
CA ALA A 123 -24.15 16.64 -5.90
C ALA A 123 -22.78 16.78 -6.59
N ILE A 124 -22.55 16.08 -7.71
CA ILE A 124 -21.25 16.12 -8.41
C ILE A 124 -20.88 17.51 -8.96
N GLN A 125 -21.86 18.40 -9.19
CA GLN A 125 -21.59 19.79 -9.59
C GLN A 125 -20.75 20.54 -8.55
N THR A 126 -20.90 20.20 -7.26
CA THR A 126 -20.14 20.87 -6.18
C THR A 126 -18.67 20.48 -6.16
N ARG A 127 -18.31 19.33 -6.75
CA ARG A 127 -16.92 18.89 -6.92
C ARG A 127 -16.25 19.57 -8.12
N PHE A 128 -17.03 19.91 -9.14
CA PHE A 128 -16.55 20.59 -10.36
C PHE A 128 -17.33 21.88 -10.60
N VAL A 129 -16.96 22.94 -9.88
CA VAL A 129 -17.65 24.25 -9.94
C VAL A 129 -17.27 25.05 -11.19
N ALA A 130 -16.08 24.84 -11.73
CA ALA A 130 -15.55 25.52 -12.92
C ALA A 130 -14.65 24.57 -13.73
N ASP A 131 -14.33 24.94 -14.97
CA ASP A 131 -13.39 24.22 -15.85
C ASP A 131 -11.91 24.52 -15.56
N THR A 132 -11.65 25.25 -14.47
CA THR A 132 -10.33 25.62 -13.97
C THR A 132 -10.13 25.06 -12.55
N PRO A 133 -8.91 24.60 -12.21
CA PRO A 133 -8.65 24.04 -10.89
C PRO A 133 -9.00 24.99 -9.73
N PRO A 134 -9.60 24.46 -8.65
CA PRO A 134 -9.86 25.25 -7.45
C PRO A 134 -8.55 25.58 -6.72
N ASN A 135 -8.54 26.71 -6.01
CA ASN A 135 -7.41 27.11 -5.16
C ASN A 135 -7.55 26.64 -3.70
N ASP A 136 -8.69 26.04 -3.32
CA ASP A 136 -9.02 25.58 -1.96
C ASP A 136 -9.72 24.21 -2.03
N TYR A 137 -8.90 23.14 -2.07
CA TYR A 137 -9.38 21.76 -2.10
C TYR A 137 -10.16 21.35 -0.85
N PRO A 138 -9.75 21.71 0.38
CA PRO A 138 -10.53 21.41 1.58
C PRO A 138 -11.97 21.91 1.52
N THR A 139 -12.20 23.11 0.99
CA THR A 139 -13.56 23.66 0.83
C THR A 139 -14.36 22.89 -0.23
N ILE A 140 -13.73 22.48 -1.35
CA ILE A 140 -14.39 21.67 -2.38
C ILE A 140 -14.79 20.29 -1.84
N ASN A 141 -13.88 19.60 -1.13
CA ASN A 141 -14.18 18.29 -0.55
C ASN A 141 -15.31 18.36 0.49
N LYS A 142 -15.29 19.39 1.36
CA LYS A 142 -16.39 19.64 2.32
C LYS A 142 -17.71 19.92 1.63
N SER A 143 -17.70 20.71 0.54
CA SER A 143 -18.92 21.04 -0.21
C SER A 143 -19.51 19.81 -0.88
N TYR A 144 -18.67 18.95 -1.46
CA TYR A 144 -19.11 17.70 -2.05
C TYR A 144 -19.63 16.71 -1.01
N ALA A 145 -18.94 16.55 0.13
CA ALA A 145 -19.44 15.72 1.23
C ALA A 145 -20.78 16.23 1.77
N ALA A 146 -20.96 17.55 1.91
CA ALA A 146 -22.23 18.14 2.32
C ALA A 146 -23.35 17.91 1.30
N ALA A 147 -23.05 17.97 -0.01
CA ALA A 147 -24.02 17.64 -1.05
C ALA A 147 -24.39 16.15 -1.05
N MET A 148 -23.41 15.26 -0.93
CA MET A 148 -23.63 13.82 -0.82
C MET A 148 -24.40 13.43 0.44
N LYS A 149 -24.25 14.19 1.54
CA LYS A 149 -25.07 13.99 2.73
C LYS A 149 -26.56 14.13 2.43
N LEU A 150 -26.97 15.11 1.61
CA LEU A 150 -28.37 15.28 1.22
C LEU A 150 -28.88 14.08 0.41
N VAL A 151 -28.02 13.52 -0.45
CA VAL A 151 -28.35 12.28 -1.19
C VAL A 151 -28.51 11.11 -0.23
N TYR A 152 -27.58 10.94 0.72
CA TYR A 152 -27.63 9.87 1.72
C TYR A 152 -28.84 9.98 2.65
N ASP A 153 -29.21 11.19 3.08
CA ASP A 153 -30.39 11.39 3.93
C ASP A 153 -31.70 11.02 3.19
N ALA A 154 -31.74 11.17 1.85
CA ALA A 154 -32.90 10.82 1.03
C ALA A 154 -32.91 9.36 0.54
N PHE A 155 -31.74 8.77 0.28
CA PHE A 155 -31.59 7.49 -0.42
C PHE A 155 -30.62 6.51 0.28
N GLY A 156 -30.30 6.68 1.56
CA GLY A 156 -29.28 5.91 2.29
C GLY A 156 -29.59 4.42 2.55
N ASP A 157 -30.67 3.89 1.98
CA ASP A 157 -30.92 2.44 1.89
C ASP A 157 -30.28 1.83 0.63
N ASP A 158 -29.85 2.65 -0.31
CA ASP A 158 -29.03 2.25 -1.46
C ASP A 158 -27.55 2.15 -1.05
N ILE A 159 -26.92 1.00 -1.31
CA ILE A 159 -25.55 0.71 -0.88
C ILE A 159 -24.53 1.55 -1.66
N ASP A 160 -24.76 1.86 -2.94
CA ASP A 160 -23.89 2.75 -3.71
C ASP A 160 -23.94 4.16 -3.13
N VAL A 161 -25.13 4.67 -2.78
CA VAL A 161 -25.26 5.99 -2.13
C VAL A 161 -24.51 6.04 -0.80
N ALA A 162 -24.64 5.00 0.03
CA ALA A 162 -23.89 4.91 1.29
C ALA A 162 -22.36 4.88 1.04
N THR A 163 -21.92 4.10 0.05
CA THR A 163 -20.51 3.98 -0.35
C THR A 163 -19.95 5.32 -0.85
N LEU A 164 -20.65 5.98 -1.78
CA LEU A 164 -20.24 7.27 -2.36
C LEU A 164 -20.21 8.38 -1.32
N TYR A 165 -21.11 8.35 -0.34
CA TYR A 165 -21.09 9.32 0.76
C TYR A 165 -19.92 9.06 1.72
N ALA A 166 -19.65 7.81 2.07
CA ALA A 166 -18.47 7.44 2.86
C ALA A 166 -17.17 7.84 2.15
N ASP A 167 -17.05 7.60 0.84
CA ASP A 167 -15.93 8.08 0.02
C ASP A 167 -15.78 9.61 0.14
N ALA A 168 -16.87 10.36 -0.05
CA ALA A 168 -16.85 11.81 0.04
C ALA A 168 -16.35 12.32 1.40
N LEU A 169 -16.76 11.68 2.50
CA LEU A 169 -16.30 11.99 3.85
C LEU A 169 -14.82 11.64 4.05
N MET A 170 -14.38 10.47 3.59
CA MET A 170 -12.99 10.03 3.71
C MET A 170 -12.02 10.94 2.94
N ASN A 171 -12.43 11.42 1.76
CA ASN A 171 -11.66 12.37 0.95
C ASN A 171 -11.51 13.77 1.59
N MET A 172 -12.20 14.08 2.70
CA MET A 172 -11.95 15.32 3.45
C MET A 172 -10.62 15.28 4.21
N THR A 173 -10.18 14.10 4.62
CA THR A 173 -8.97 13.88 5.42
C THR A 173 -8.31 12.53 5.03
N PRO A 174 -7.88 12.38 3.76
CA PRO A 174 -7.27 11.14 3.28
C PRO A 174 -6.06 10.79 4.14
N TRP A 175 -5.94 9.51 4.51
CA TRP A 175 -4.86 9.00 5.38
C TRP A 175 -4.76 9.65 6.77
N ALA A 176 -5.84 10.26 7.26
CA ALA A 176 -5.85 10.97 8.54
C ALA A 176 -7.14 10.74 9.34
N LEU A 177 -7.80 9.58 9.16
CA LEU A 177 -9.04 9.23 9.87
C LEU A 177 -8.81 8.96 11.37
N TRP A 178 -7.64 8.45 11.74
CA TRP A 178 -7.29 8.12 13.11
C TRP A 178 -6.01 8.85 13.53
N ASP A 179 -5.96 9.24 14.80
CA ASP A 179 -4.71 9.63 15.45
C ASP A 179 -4.02 8.34 15.96
N LEU A 180 -2.91 7.99 15.32
CA LEU A 180 -2.25 6.70 15.53
C LEU A 180 -1.64 6.55 16.92
N PHE A 181 -1.23 7.66 17.55
CA PHE A 181 -0.61 7.65 18.87
C PHE A 181 -1.63 7.50 19.99
N THR A 182 -2.78 8.15 19.86
CA THR A 182 -3.86 8.07 20.84
C THR A 182 -4.83 6.93 20.58
N GLY A 183 -4.85 6.38 19.35
CA GLY A 183 -5.82 5.38 18.90
C GLY A 183 -7.25 5.91 18.80
N LYS A 184 -7.45 7.24 18.83
CA LYS A 184 -8.76 7.88 18.77
C LYS A 184 -9.04 8.40 17.35
N PRO A 185 -10.32 8.56 16.97
CA PRO A 185 -10.67 9.31 15.77
C PRO A 185 -9.96 10.66 15.74
N ASN A 186 -9.39 11.03 14.59
CA ASN A 186 -8.79 12.36 14.43
C ASN A 186 -9.89 13.42 14.58
N ALA A 187 -9.66 14.42 15.43
CA ALA A 187 -10.65 15.45 15.74
C ALA A 187 -11.08 16.29 14.52
N ASN A 188 -10.26 16.32 13.47
CA ASN A 188 -10.56 17.04 12.22
C ASN A 188 -11.17 16.15 11.13
N ALA A 189 -11.31 14.85 11.38
CA ALA A 189 -11.82 13.88 10.41
C ALA A 189 -13.27 13.47 10.75
N PRO A 190 -14.12 13.22 9.73
CA PRO A 190 -15.49 12.74 9.94
C PRO A 190 -15.56 11.23 10.25
N THR A 191 -14.56 10.67 10.93
CA THR A 191 -14.35 9.22 11.09
C THR A 191 -15.53 8.48 11.73
N MET A 192 -16.18 9.09 12.73
CA MET A 192 -17.34 8.47 13.38
C MET A 192 -18.59 8.49 12.49
N GLU A 193 -18.69 9.46 11.58
CA GLU A 193 -19.76 9.50 10.59
C GLU A 193 -19.51 8.47 9.49
N VAL A 194 -18.27 8.36 8.99
CA VAL A 194 -17.83 7.27 8.09
C VAL A 194 -18.18 5.90 8.68
N LYS A 195 -17.81 5.67 9.95
CA LYS A 195 -18.15 4.44 10.67
C LYS A 195 -19.65 4.17 10.67
N ALA A 196 -20.47 5.17 11.03
CA ALA A 196 -21.91 5.00 11.12
C ALA A 196 -22.54 4.66 9.76
N VAL A 197 -22.06 5.29 8.68
CA VAL A 197 -22.54 5.04 7.32
C VAL A 197 -22.17 3.62 6.86
N LEU A 198 -20.89 3.24 7.00
CA LEU A 198 -20.41 1.95 6.52
C LEU A 198 -20.95 0.78 7.36
N ASP A 199 -20.97 0.89 8.70
CA ASP A 199 -21.52 -0.14 9.57
C ASP A 199 -22.99 -0.42 9.25
N ARG A 200 -23.79 0.65 9.02
CA ARG A 200 -25.19 0.50 8.64
C ARG A 200 -25.31 -0.19 7.29
N ALA A 201 -24.54 0.24 6.29
CA ALA A 201 -24.57 -0.36 4.95
C ALA A 201 -24.19 -1.85 4.97
N LEU A 202 -23.25 -2.26 5.82
CA LEU A 202 -22.87 -3.67 6.00
C LEU A 202 -24.00 -4.55 6.57
N THR A 203 -25.06 -3.97 7.13
CA THR A 203 -26.24 -4.73 7.61
C THR A 203 -27.24 -5.07 6.50
N TYR A 204 -27.12 -4.47 5.32
CA TYR A 204 -28.06 -4.68 4.23
C TYR A 204 -27.84 -6.00 3.50
N GLU A 205 -28.92 -6.49 2.87
CA GLU A 205 -28.85 -7.67 2.02
C GLU A 205 -27.85 -7.43 0.87
N LYS A 206 -27.00 -8.41 0.59
CA LYS A 206 -25.94 -8.35 -0.45
C LYS A 206 -24.82 -7.33 -0.19
N ALA A 207 -24.72 -6.73 1.00
CA ALA A 207 -23.58 -5.88 1.36
C ALA A 207 -22.23 -6.60 1.20
N ASN A 208 -22.22 -7.91 1.48
CA ASN A 208 -21.06 -8.79 1.28
C ASN A 208 -20.72 -9.09 -0.19
N LEU A 209 -21.47 -8.55 -1.16
CA LEU A 209 -21.23 -8.68 -2.59
C LEU A 209 -20.98 -7.32 -3.26
N HIS A 210 -20.88 -6.24 -2.48
CA HIS A 210 -20.70 -4.89 -3.00
C HIS A 210 -19.21 -4.47 -2.91
N PRO A 211 -18.47 -4.42 -4.03
CA PRO A 211 -17.02 -4.20 -4.00
C PRO A 211 -16.63 -2.84 -3.41
N GLY A 212 -17.36 -1.76 -3.74
CA GLY A 212 -17.09 -0.42 -3.21
C GLY A 212 -17.20 -0.32 -1.68
N LEU A 213 -18.34 -0.73 -1.11
CA LEU A 213 -18.56 -0.80 0.34
C LEU A 213 -17.45 -1.58 1.07
N LEU A 214 -17.16 -2.80 0.62
CA LEU A 214 -16.17 -3.67 1.28
C LEU A 214 -14.76 -3.06 1.20
N HIS A 215 -14.40 -2.51 0.03
CA HIS A 215 -13.13 -1.81 -0.17
C HIS A 215 -13.01 -0.60 0.76
N LEU A 216 -13.98 0.32 0.77
CA LEU A 216 -13.91 1.50 1.63
C LEU A 216 -13.93 1.17 3.12
N TYR A 217 -14.61 0.09 3.52
CA TYR A 217 -14.57 -0.39 4.91
C TYR A 217 -13.18 -0.82 5.34
N ILE A 218 -12.41 -1.47 4.46
CA ILE A 218 -11.01 -1.84 4.73
C ILE A 218 -10.16 -0.57 4.91
N HIS A 219 -10.25 0.39 3.99
CA HIS A 219 -9.53 1.67 4.12
C HIS A 219 -9.90 2.47 5.38
N TYR A 220 -11.16 2.39 5.81
CA TYR A 220 -11.60 3.02 7.05
C TYR A 220 -10.98 2.34 8.29
N ILE A 221 -10.92 1.01 8.32
CA ILE A 221 -10.58 0.24 9.52
C ILE A 221 -9.08 -0.06 9.68
N GLU A 222 -8.28 -0.01 8.60
CA GLU A 222 -6.84 -0.30 8.62
C GLU A 222 -6.06 0.60 9.59
N MET A 223 -6.39 1.90 9.62
CA MET A 223 -5.79 2.88 10.53
C MET A 223 -6.36 2.83 11.96
N SER A 224 -7.37 2.01 12.23
CA SER A 224 -8.02 1.95 13.54
C SER A 224 -7.18 1.19 14.58
N PRO A 225 -7.45 1.34 15.89
CA PRO A 225 -6.83 0.49 16.91
C PRO A 225 -7.29 -0.98 16.85
N THR A 226 -8.30 -1.31 16.03
CA THR A 226 -8.92 -2.63 15.96
C THR A 226 -9.17 -3.08 14.50
N PRO A 227 -8.11 -3.23 13.67
CA PRO A 227 -8.25 -3.66 12.28
C PRO A 227 -8.92 -5.04 12.13
N GLU A 228 -8.94 -5.86 13.19
CA GLU A 228 -9.55 -7.19 13.24
C GLU A 228 -11.06 -7.15 12.93
N LEU A 229 -11.74 -6.02 13.19
CA LEU A 229 -13.15 -5.85 12.85
C LEU A 229 -13.43 -5.80 11.34
N GLY A 230 -12.38 -5.64 10.52
CA GLY A 230 -12.44 -5.63 9.06
C GLY A 230 -12.37 -6.99 8.37
N ILE A 231 -12.01 -8.07 9.09
CA ILE A 231 -11.64 -9.35 8.46
C ILE A 231 -12.80 -9.93 7.63
N ASN A 232 -14.03 -9.87 8.11
CA ASN A 232 -15.17 -10.39 7.34
C ASN A 232 -15.39 -9.61 6.03
N ALA A 233 -15.13 -8.29 6.03
CA ALA A 233 -15.25 -7.50 4.81
C ALA A 233 -14.13 -7.85 3.82
N ALA A 234 -12.89 -7.96 4.31
CA ALA A 234 -11.73 -8.41 3.56
C ALA A 234 -11.92 -9.81 2.94
N ASP A 235 -12.54 -10.72 3.67
CA ASP A 235 -12.78 -12.08 3.22
C ASP A 235 -13.81 -12.15 2.09
N ASN A 236 -14.87 -11.33 2.17
CA ASN A 236 -15.88 -11.25 1.13
C ASN A 236 -15.38 -10.51 -0.13
N LEU A 237 -14.41 -9.60 0.01
CA LEU A 237 -13.90 -8.80 -1.11
C LEU A 237 -12.95 -9.58 -2.03
N ARG A 238 -12.15 -10.47 -1.45
CA ARG A 238 -10.90 -11.00 -2.04
C ARG A 238 -11.01 -11.50 -3.48
N ASP A 239 -12.05 -12.26 -3.79
CA ASP A 239 -12.26 -12.86 -5.12
C ASP A 239 -13.47 -12.25 -5.87
N LEU A 240 -14.02 -11.13 -5.37
CA LEU A 240 -15.28 -10.57 -5.84
C LEU A 240 -15.18 -9.95 -7.24
N VAL A 241 -14.02 -9.41 -7.59
CA VAL A 241 -13.73 -8.77 -8.89
C VAL A 241 -12.46 -9.39 -9.47
N PRO A 242 -12.55 -10.55 -10.14
CA PRO A 242 -11.40 -11.42 -10.40
C PRO A 242 -10.23 -10.78 -11.15
N ASP A 243 -10.50 -9.94 -12.15
CA ASP A 243 -9.46 -9.30 -12.95
C ASP A 243 -9.05 -7.90 -12.45
N ALA A 244 -9.56 -7.45 -11.29
CA ALA A 244 -9.11 -6.20 -10.67
C ALA A 244 -8.05 -6.49 -9.62
N GLY A 245 -6.76 -6.26 -9.97
CA GLY A 245 -5.63 -6.48 -9.07
C GLY A 245 -5.85 -5.85 -7.71
N HIS A 246 -6.07 -4.54 -7.67
CA HIS A 246 -6.25 -3.84 -6.40
C HIS A 246 -7.32 -4.44 -5.47
N ILE A 247 -8.40 -5.02 -5.99
CA ILE A 247 -9.43 -5.69 -5.16
C ILE A 247 -8.89 -6.95 -4.45
N HIS A 248 -8.04 -7.74 -5.11
CA HIS A 248 -7.31 -8.84 -4.46
C HIS A 248 -6.32 -8.33 -3.44
N HIS A 249 -5.68 -7.19 -3.69
CA HIS A 249 -4.70 -6.59 -2.81
C HIS A 249 -5.31 -6.03 -1.51
N MET A 250 -6.46 -5.33 -1.59
CA MET A 250 -7.03 -4.58 -0.47
C MET A 250 -7.17 -5.37 0.85
N PRO A 251 -7.69 -6.62 0.86
CA PRO A 251 -7.73 -7.44 2.06
C PRO A 251 -6.38 -7.58 2.79
N THR A 252 -5.27 -7.47 2.06
CA THR A 252 -3.92 -7.67 2.61
C THR A 252 -3.44 -6.53 3.50
N HIS A 253 -4.06 -5.34 3.41
CA HIS A 253 -3.85 -4.25 4.37
C HIS A 253 -4.17 -4.71 5.80
N LEU A 254 -5.23 -5.50 5.97
CA LEU A 254 -5.58 -6.07 7.28
C LEU A 254 -4.74 -7.31 7.61
N ASP A 255 -4.49 -8.17 6.62
CA ASP A 255 -3.70 -9.40 6.82
C ASP A 255 -2.32 -9.09 7.42
N ILE A 256 -1.61 -8.05 6.94
CA ILE A 256 -0.30 -7.67 7.51
C ILE A 256 -0.41 -7.11 8.92
N LEU A 257 -1.48 -6.35 9.23
CA LEU A 257 -1.69 -5.77 10.55
C LEU A 257 -1.99 -6.86 11.60
N ILE A 258 -2.69 -7.92 11.22
CA ILE A 258 -3.04 -9.04 12.13
C ILE A 258 -2.01 -10.18 12.10
N GLY A 259 -1.01 -10.10 11.22
CA GLY A 259 0.04 -11.12 11.09
C GLY A 259 -0.37 -12.37 10.32
N ASP A 260 -1.38 -12.31 9.44
CA ASP A 260 -1.74 -13.39 8.52
C ASP A 260 -0.90 -13.31 7.23
N TRP A 261 0.41 -13.47 7.39
CA TRP A 261 1.39 -13.34 6.30
C TRP A 261 1.14 -14.31 5.14
N ARG A 262 0.62 -15.50 5.42
CA ARG A 262 0.33 -16.52 4.39
C ARG A 262 -0.83 -16.08 3.51
N ARG A 263 -1.89 -15.55 4.11
CA ARG A 263 -3.04 -15.05 3.37
C ARG A 263 -2.71 -13.79 2.59
N SER A 264 -1.92 -12.90 3.19
CA SER A 264 -1.36 -11.73 2.52
C SER A 264 -0.58 -12.12 1.25
N ILE A 265 0.32 -13.12 1.33
CA ILE A 265 1.06 -13.63 0.16
C ILE A 265 0.10 -14.18 -0.91
N ALA A 266 -0.85 -15.04 -0.54
CA ALA A 266 -1.74 -15.68 -1.51
C ALA A 266 -2.59 -14.65 -2.28
N SER A 267 -3.15 -13.68 -1.56
CA SER A 267 -3.99 -12.64 -2.14
C SER A 267 -3.19 -11.67 -3.02
N ASN A 268 -2.03 -11.21 -2.54
CA ASN A 268 -1.17 -10.34 -3.35
C ASN A 268 -0.62 -11.06 -4.58
N TYR A 269 -0.37 -12.37 -4.50
CA TYR A 269 0.00 -13.15 -5.68
C TYR A 269 -1.11 -13.13 -6.73
N ASN A 270 -2.38 -13.38 -6.34
CA ASN A 270 -3.52 -13.27 -7.25
C ASN A 270 -3.67 -11.85 -7.81
N SER A 271 -3.43 -10.82 -6.99
CA SER A 271 -3.37 -9.41 -7.40
C SER A 271 -2.42 -9.20 -8.57
N THR A 272 -1.19 -9.71 -8.45
CA THR A 272 -0.18 -9.56 -9.51
C THR A 272 -0.58 -10.28 -10.79
N LEU A 273 -1.34 -11.39 -10.71
CA LEU A 273 -1.81 -12.11 -11.91
C LEU A 273 -2.91 -11.33 -12.65
N ALA A 274 -3.83 -10.71 -11.91
CA ALA A 274 -4.84 -9.81 -12.46
C ALA A 274 -4.18 -8.56 -13.09
N ASP A 275 -3.20 -7.98 -12.42
CA ASP A 275 -2.43 -6.86 -12.93
C ASP A 275 -1.61 -7.20 -14.17
N ASP A 276 -1.02 -8.40 -14.25
CA ASP A 276 -0.31 -8.86 -15.45
C ASP A 276 -1.28 -9.00 -16.64
N LYS A 277 -2.54 -9.37 -16.40
CA LYS A 277 -3.58 -9.36 -17.44
C LYS A 277 -3.88 -7.93 -17.91
N TYR A 278 -4.05 -6.99 -16.99
CA TYR A 278 -4.26 -5.58 -17.34
C TYR A 278 -3.05 -5.01 -18.11
N PHE A 279 -1.84 -5.21 -17.59
CA PHE A 279 -0.58 -4.75 -18.18
C PHE A 279 -0.38 -5.24 -19.62
N ARG A 280 -0.70 -6.51 -19.92
CA ARG A 280 -0.60 -7.06 -21.29
C ARG A 280 -1.49 -6.33 -22.31
N LYS A 281 -2.61 -5.75 -21.88
CA LYS A 281 -3.55 -5.04 -22.75
C LYS A 281 -3.32 -3.52 -22.76
N ALA A 282 -3.06 -2.92 -21.60
CA ALA A 282 -2.96 -1.46 -21.42
C ALA A 282 -1.51 -0.91 -21.43
N GLY A 283 -0.50 -1.78 -21.33
CA GLY A 283 0.90 -1.38 -21.16
C GLY A 283 1.19 -0.76 -19.79
N ALA A 284 2.41 -0.23 -19.61
CA ALA A 284 2.84 0.39 -18.34
C ALA A 284 2.68 1.92 -18.28
N ALA A 285 2.43 2.59 -19.40
CA ALA A 285 2.38 4.05 -19.48
C ALA A 285 1.01 4.62 -19.02
N ASN A 286 0.61 4.30 -17.80
CA ASN A 286 -0.61 4.78 -17.17
C ASN A 286 -0.41 4.90 -15.64
N PHE A 287 -1.23 5.71 -14.98
CA PHE A 287 -1.11 5.91 -13.54
C PHE A 287 -1.45 4.66 -12.72
N TYR A 288 -2.26 3.73 -13.27
CA TYR A 288 -2.55 2.46 -12.60
C TYR A 288 -1.28 1.61 -12.35
N THR A 289 -0.17 1.87 -13.06
CA THR A 289 1.14 1.31 -12.71
C THR A 289 1.55 1.56 -11.26
N PHE A 290 1.17 2.69 -10.64
CA PHE A 290 1.41 2.91 -9.20
C PHE A 290 0.74 1.84 -8.33
N TYR A 291 -0.53 1.53 -8.60
CA TYR A 291 -1.28 0.50 -7.89
C TYR A 291 -0.66 -0.88 -8.10
N ARG A 292 -0.32 -1.23 -9.36
CA ARG A 292 0.37 -2.49 -9.65
C ARG A 292 1.66 -2.64 -8.85
N MET A 293 2.44 -1.56 -8.73
CA MET A 293 3.69 -1.60 -7.96
C MET A 293 3.46 -1.73 -6.47
N HIS A 294 2.41 -1.13 -5.94
CA HIS A 294 2.02 -1.28 -4.54
C HIS A 294 1.53 -2.71 -4.23
N ASP A 295 0.79 -3.35 -5.13
CA ASP A 295 0.38 -4.75 -5.00
C ASP A 295 1.62 -5.68 -4.97
N TYR A 296 2.58 -5.47 -5.88
CA TYR A 296 3.87 -6.18 -5.85
C TYR A 296 4.67 -5.90 -4.58
N HIS A 297 4.76 -4.64 -4.14
CA HIS A 297 5.48 -4.28 -2.92
C HIS A 297 4.89 -4.98 -1.69
N SER A 298 3.58 -5.08 -1.61
CA SER A 298 2.86 -5.80 -0.55
C SER A 298 3.14 -7.30 -0.57
N LEU A 299 3.20 -7.93 -1.75
CA LEU A 299 3.64 -9.32 -1.89
C LEU A 299 5.07 -9.51 -1.36
N ILE A 300 5.99 -8.64 -1.77
CA ILE A 300 7.40 -8.70 -1.38
C ILE A 300 7.52 -8.54 0.14
N TYR A 301 6.80 -7.57 0.72
CA TYR A 301 6.80 -7.32 2.16
C TYR A 301 6.29 -8.53 2.95
N ALA A 302 5.14 -9.08 2.57
CA ALA A 302 4.59 -10.27 3.23
C ALA A 302 5.52 -11.49 3.10
N ALA A 303 6.12 -11.69 1.92
CA ALA A 303 7.11 -12.74 1.69
C ALA A 303 8.35 -12.57 2.58
N MET A 304 8.86 -11.34 2.73
CA MET A 304 9.96 -11.04 3.65
C MET A 304 9.60 -11.37 5.10
N PHE A 305 8.38 -11.09 5.55
CA PHE A 305 7.94 -11.35 6.94
C PHE A 305 7.61 -12.82 7.22
N ALA A 306 7.28 -13.60 6.18
CA ALA A 306 7.10 -15.05 6.23
C ALA A 306 8.39 -15.85 6.02
N GLY A 307 9.52 -15.19 5.75
CA GLY A 307 10.79 -15.87 5.44
C GLY A 307 10.79 -16.62 4.10
N LYS A 308 10.03 -16.12 3.11
CA LYS A 308 9.91 -16.66 1.75
C LYS A 308 10.81 -15.92 0.76
N SER A 309 12.10 -16.21 0.80
CA SER A 309 13.13 -15.64 -0.08
C SER A 309 12.81 -15.79 -1.56
N GLN A 310 12.41 -16.99 -1.99
CA GLN A 310 12.17 -17.26 -3.41
C GLN A 310 11.00 -16.44 -3.95
N MET A 311 9.92 -16.36 -3.17
CA MET A 311 8.75 -15.55 -3.52
C MET A 311 9.09 -14.05 -3.57
N ALA A 312 9.84 -13.54 -2.59
CA ALA A 312 10.25 -12.14 -2.57
C ALA A 312 11.12 -11.77 -3.78
N LEU A 313 12.06 -12.65 -4.15
CA LEU A 313 12.94 -12.46 -5.31
C LEU A 313 12.20 -12.61 -6.66
N ASP A 314 11.24 -13.53 -6.77
CA ASP A 314 10.39 -13.65 -7.95
C ASP A 314 9.51 -12.40 -8.13
N ALA A 315 8.81 -12.00 -7.07
CA ALA A 315 7.91 -10.85 -7.08
C ALA A 315 8.64 -9.55 -7.45
N VAL A 316 9.81 -9.28 -6.84
CA VAL A 316 10.58 -8.07 -7.18
C VAL A 316 11.15 -8.10 -8.61
N THR A 317 11.46 -9.28 -9.14
CA THR A 317 11.90 -9.43 -10.54
C THR A 317 10.76 -9.15 -11.52
N ARG A 318 9.56 -9.68 -11.24
CA ARG A 318 8.35 -9.38 -12.03
C ARG A 318 7.97 -7.91 -11.95
N MET A 319 8.04 -7.32 -10.75
CA MET A 319 7.76 -5.90 -10.51
C MET A 319 8.66 -5.00 -11.39
N GLU A 320 9.98 -5.18 -11.31
CA GLU A 320 10.96 -4.41 -12.11
C GLU A 320 10.73 -4.57 -13.61
N ALA A 321 10.35 -5.76 -14.08
CA ALA A 321 10.09 -6.02 -15.50
C ALA A 321 8.87 -5.28 -16.07
N THR A 322 7.98 -4.76 -15.21
CA THR A 322 6.75 -4.07 -15.63
C THR A 322 6.78 -2.55 -15.39
N VAL A 323 7.94 -2.01 -15.02
CA VAL A 323 8.23 -0.56 -14.94
C VAL A 323 9.48 -0.25 -15.75
N PRO A 324 9.35 -0.22 -17.09
CA PRO A 324 10.47 0.14 -17.93
C PRO A 324 10.81 1.64 -17.77
N GLU A 325 12.05 2.01 -18.07
CA GLU A 325 12.60 3.34 -17.78
C GLU A 325 11.78 4.49 -18.40
N GLU A 326 11.19 4.27 -19.57
CA GLU A 326 10.33 5.27 -20.23
C GLU A 326 9.15 5.71 -19.36
N VAL A 327 8.64 4.84 -18.48
CA VAL A 327 7.59 5.19 -17.53
C VAL A 327 8.12 6.20 -16.52
N LEU A 328 9.30 5.96 -15.95
CA LEU A 328 9.92 6.86 -14.97
C LEU A 328 10.25 8.23 -15.58
N ARG A 329 10.52 8.28 -16.89
CA ARG A 329 10.81 9.52 -17.61
C ARG A 329 9.57 10.38 -17.89
N ILE A 330 8.35 9.88 -17.66
CA ILE A 330 7.11 10.67 -17.77
C ILE A 330 7.14 11.81 -16.73
N GLN A 331 6.97 13.05 -17.20
CA GLN A 331 7.06 14.26 -16.39
C GLN A 331 5.71 14.74 -15.84
N SER A 332 4.59 14.31 -16.41
CA SER A 332 3.24 14.65 -15.95
C SER A 332 2.28 13.47 -16.21
N PRO A 333 1.77 12.82 -15.15
CA PRO A 333 2.25 12.95 -13.77
C PRO A 333 3.75 12.60 -13.65
N PRO A 334 4.50 13.17 -12.68
CA PRO A 334 5.95 12.96 -12.56
C PRO A 334 6.24 11.55 -12.03
N MET A 335 6.24 10.54 -12.91
CA MET A 335 6.20 9.13 -12.51
C MET A 335 7.43 8.68 -11.71
N ALA A 336 8.60 9.29 -11.91
CA ALA A 336 9.75 9.01 -11.05
C ALA A 336 9.50 9.40 -9.58
N ASP A 337 8.74 10.46 -9.31
CA ASP A 337 8.36 10.84 -7.94
C ASP A 337 7.45 9.79 -7.30
N TRP A 338 6.59 9.14 -8.09
CA TRP A 338 5.64 8.14 -7.61
C TRP A 338 6.20 6.74 -7.49
N LEU A 339 7.15 6.36 -8.35
CA LEU A 339 7.52 4.96 -8.54
C LEU A 339 8.92 4.59 -8.02
N GLU A 340 9.82 5.55 -7.81
CA GLU A 340 11.22 5.21 -7.54
C GLU A 340 11.41 4.38 -6.26
N GLN A 341 10.61 4.63 -5.22
CA GLN A 341 10.58 3.84 -3.98
C GLN A 341 10.54 2.33 -4.25
N PHE A 342 9.69 1.88 -5.18
CA PHE A 342 9.50 0.46 -5.46
C PHE A 342 10.77 -0.20 -6.01
N LEU A 343 11.59 0.56 -6.75
CA LEU A 343 12.83 0.08 -7.36
C LEU A 343 13.94 -0.16 -6.32
N THR A 344 13.73 0.25 -5.07
CA THR A 344 14.62 -0.07 -3.96
C THR A 344 14.32 -1.42 -3.31
N SER A 345 13.15 -2.02 -3.60
CA SER A 345 12.67 -3.23 -2.91
C SER A 345 13.65 -4.41 -3.00
N ARG A 346 14.35 -4.56 -4.15
CA ARG A 346 15.34 -5.63 -4.32
C ARG A 346 16.46 -5.53 -3.30
N LEU A 347 16.91 -4.31 -3.00
CA LEU A 347 17.97 -4.07 -2.03
C LEU A 347 17.52 -4.46 -0.63
N HIS A 348 16.27 -4.16 -0.26
CA HIS A 348 15.68 -4.59 1.00
C HIS A 348 15.54 -6.10 1.10
N VAL A 349 15.08 -6.78 0.04
CA VAL A 349 15.02 -8.25 -0.02
C VAL A 349 16.41 -8.85 0.21
N MET A 350 17.42 -8.36 -0.51
CA MET A 350 18.80 -8.83 -0.38
C MET A 350 19.38 -8.62 1.03
N VAL A 351 19.09 -7.47 1.67
CA VAL A 351 19.51 -7.20 3.05
C VAL A 351 18.81 -8.14 4.03
N ARG A 352 17.50 -8.32 3.90
CA ARG A 352 16.69 -9.18 4.77
C ARG A 352 17.17 -10.63 4.76
N PHE A 353 17.58 -11.13 3.60
CA PHE A 353 18.03 -12.51 3.42
C PHE A 353 19.56 -12.69 3.44
N GLY A 354 20.30 -11.65 3.83
CA GLY A 354 21.73 -11.75 4.04
C GLY A 354 22.55 -12.05 2.78
N MET A 355 22.10 -11.58 1.62
CA MET A 355 22.77 -11.76 0.32
C MET A 355 23.98 -10.81 0.19
N TRP A 356 24.92 -10.94 1.12
CA TRP A 356 26.01 -9.98 1.32
C TRP A 356 26.98 -9.91 0.16
N GLU A 357 27.36 -11.06 -0.42
CA GLU A 357 28.31 -11.10 -1.52
C GLU A 357 27.72 -10.52 -2.81
N GLU A 358 26.45 -10.79 -3.07
CA GLU A 358 25.70 -10.21 -4.18
C GLU A 358 25.50 -8.70 -4.00
N LEU A 359 25.20 -8.25 -2.77
CA LEU A 359 25.07 -6.82 -2.48
C LEU A 359 26.37 -6.07 -2.71
N LYS A 360 27.51 -6.59 -2.27
CA LYS A 360 28.83 -5.96 -2.50
C LYS A 360 29.12 -5.70 -3.98
N GLN A 361 28.62 -6.58 -4.84
CA GLN A 361 28.77 -6.54 -6.30
C GLN A 361 27.63 -5.78 -7.01
N LYS A 362 26.62 -5.30 -6.29
CA LYS A 362 25.48 -4.62 -6.88
C LYS A 362 25.91 -3.33 -7.59
N GLU A 363 25.70 -3.31 -8.89
CA GLU A 363 25.97 -2.13 -9.73
C GLU A 363 24.97 -1.01 -9.46
N LEU A 364 25.46 0.22 -9.60
CA LEU A 364 24.64 1.43 -9.56
C LEU A 364 23.85 1.59 -10.87
N PRO A 365 22.66 2.22 -10.83
CA PRO A 365 21.96 2.62 -12.05
C PRO A 365 22.83 3.52 -12.94
N THR A 366 22.69 3.38 -14.26
CA THR A 366 23.40 4.23 -15.24
C THR A 366 23.01 5.70 -15.09
N ASP A 367 21.71 6.00 -14.99
CA ASP A 367 21.19 7.35 -14.78
C ASP A 367 20.93 7.61 -13.29
N GLN A 368 21.97 7.92 -12.53
CA GLN A 368 21.85 8.18 -11.08
C GLN A 368 21.03 9.44 -10.74
N THR A 369 20.68 10.27 -11.72
CA THR A 369 19.80 11.42 -11.51
C THR A 369 18.35 10.97 -11.54
N LEU A 370 17.97 10.14 -12.51
CA LEU A 370 16.64 9.54 -12.56
C LEU A 370 16.42 8.62 -11.35
N TYR A 371 17.40 7.77 -11.06
CA TYR A 371 17.40 6.77 -9.98
C TYR A 371 18.18 7.26 -8.74
N SER A 372 17.96 8.50 -8.32
CA SER A 372 18.65 9.13 -7.19
C SER A 372 18.49 8.41 -5.84
N GLY A 373 17.26 8.04 -5.47
CA GLY A 373 16.92 7.28 -4.27
C GLY A 373 17.45 5.84 -4.34
N THR A 374 17.31 5.17 -5.48
CA THR A 374 17.88 3.82 -5.69
C THR A 374 19.41 3.82 -5.60
N THR A 375 20.06 4.89 -6.08
CA THR A 375 21.52 5.08 -5.97
C THR A 375 21.93 5.21 -4.50
N ALA A 376 21.24 6.04 -3.72
CA ALA A 376 21.49 6.16 -2.29
C ALA A 376 21.27 4.82 -1.56
N MET A 377 20.14 4.16 -1.79
CA MET A 377 19.83 2.88 -1.16
C MET A 377 20.84 1.78 -1.55
N THR A 378 21.40 1.80 -2.76
CA THR A 378 22.43 0.83 -3.18
C THR A 378 23.70 0.99 -2.37
N HIS A 379 24.13 2.24 -2.10
CA HIS A 379 25.27 2.50 -1.22
C HIS A 379 24.98 2.08 0.23
N TYR A 380 23.77 2.32 0.74
CA TYR A 380 23.33 1.81 2.04
C TYR A 380 23.49 0.28 2.13
N ALA A 381 22.87 -0.44 1.19
CA ALA A 381 22.85 -1.90 1.22
C ALA A 381 24.26 -2.50 1.06
N ARG A 382 25.11 -1.89 0.22
CA ARG A 382 26.54 -2.25 0.11
C ARG A 382 27.28 -2.00 1.42
N GLY A 383 27.07 -0.85 2.04
CA GLY A 383 27.68 -0.50 3.32
C GLY A 383 27.33 -1.50 4.43
N VAL A 384 26.06 -1.87 4.55
CA VAL A 384 25.60 -2.92 5.49
C VAL A 384 26.25 -4.26 5.16
N ALA A 385 26.31 -4.66 3.89
CA ALA A 385 26.95 -5.92 3.49
C ALA A 385 28.45 -5.98 3.83
N PHE A 386 29.20 -4.89 3.59
CA PHE A 386 30.61 -4.82 3.99
C PHE A 386 30.78 -4.82 5.51
N ALA A 387 29.91 -4.13 6.27
CA ALA A 387 29.94 -4.16 7.73
C ALA A 387 29.64 -5.57 8.25
N ALA A 388 28.56 -6.20 7.80
CA ALA A 388 28.14 -7.54 8.22
C ALA A 388 29.21 -8.62 7.97
N THR A 389 30.09 -8.40 6.99
CA THR A 389 31.19 -9.31 6.64
C THR A 389 32.57 -8.87 7.13
N GLY A 390 32.64 -7.81 7.95
CA GLY A 390 33.85 -7.37 8.66
C GLY A 390 34.77 -6.42 7.89
N ASP A 391 34.45 -6.03 6.65
CA ASP A 391 35.20 -5.00 5.91
C ASP A 391 34.72 -3.59 6.26
N VAL A 392 35.02 -3.19 7.50
CA VAL A 392 34.72 -1.86 8.04
C VAL A 392 35.29 -0.72 7.17
N PRO A 393 36.56 -0.78 6.68
CA PRO A 393 37.10 0.28 5.84
C PRO A 393 36.29 0.53 4.57
N THR A 394 35.80 -0.52 3.89
CA THR A 394 34.95 -0.35 2.71
C THR A 394 33.53 0.08 3.10
N ALA A 395 32.99 -0.42 4.20
CA ALA A 395 31.69 0.02 4.71
C ALA A 395 31.65 1.54 4.98
N ARG A 396 32.71 2.11 5.57
CA ARG A 396 32.84 3.57 5.77
C ARG A 396 32.89 4.35 4.45
N LYS A 397 33.54 3.82 3.42
CA LYS A 397 33.55 4.44 2.08
C LYS A 397 32.15 4.44 1.47
N GLU A 398 31.41 3.34 1.62
CA GLU A 398 30.02 3.28 1.17
C GLU A 398 29.11 4.20 1.99
N GLN A 399 29.34 4.38 3.30
CA GLN A 399 28.64 5.38 4.12
C GLN A 399 28.85 6.81 3.62
N GLU A 400 30.08 7.18 3.25
CA GLU A 400 30.34 8.50 2.67
C GLU A 400 29.65 8.67 1.30
N ARG A 401 29.70 7.64 0.45
CA ARG A 401 29.02 7.64 -0.85
C ARG A 401 27.50 7.72 -0.71
N PHE A 402 26.94 7.02 0.28
CA PHE A 402 25.53 7.11 0.67
C PHE A 402 25.16 8.56 1.01
N ASN A 403 25.94 9.23 1.89
CA ASN A 403 25.68 10.62 2.27
C ASN A 403 25.74 11.58 1.08
N GLN A 404 26.65 11.35 0.12
CA GLN A 404 26.75 12.12 -1.11
C GLN A 404 25.57 11.86 -2.07
N ALA A 405 25.14 10.60 -2.19
CA ALA A 405 23.99 10.22 -3.00
C ALA A 405 22.68 10.75 -2.42
N TRP A 406 22.49 10.65 -1.11
CA TRP A 406 21.30 11.14 -0.41
C TRP A 406 21.05 12.64 -0.66
N LYS A 407 22.11 13.47 -0.64
CA LYS A 407 22.00 14.91 -0.96
C LYS A 407 21.49 15.22 -2.36
N ARG A 408 21.50 14.25 -3.29
CA ARG A 408 21.01 14.39 -4.67
C ARG A 408 19.55 13.96 -4.83
N VAL A 409 18.96 13.34 -3.81
CA VAL A 409 17.57 12.86 -3.86
C VAL A 409 16.62 14.05 -3.74
N PRO A 410 15.73 14.30 -4.72
CA PRO A 410 14.76 15.37 -4.64
C PRO A 410 13.74 15.17 -3.50
N GLU A 411 13.35 16.27 -2.85
CA GLU A 411 12.26 16.31 -1.85
C GLU A 411 10.90 15.90 -2.42
N THR A 412 10.75 15.88 -3.75
CA THR A 412 9.54 15.47 -4.46
C THR A 412 9.39 13.96 -4.53
N ARG A 413 10.46 13.18 -4.33
CA ARG A 413 10.42 11.71 -4.39
C ARG A 413 9.60 11.16 -3.23
N LEU A 414 8.49 10.50 -3.56
CA LEU A 414 7.53 9.98 -2.62
C LEU A 414 7.91 8.58 -2.14
N ALA A 415 7.59 8.32 -0.88
CA ALA A 415 7.53 6.98 -0.31
C ALA A 415 6.14 6.83 0.31
N TYR A 416 5.16 6.56 -0.56
CA TYR A 416 3.72 6.64 -0.26
C TYR A 416 3.30 8.02 0.27
N ASN A 417 2.82 8.07 1.52
CA ASN A 417 2.39 9.30 2.17
C ASN A 417 3.59 10.15 2.63
N GLY A 418 4.77 9.55 2.77
CA GLY A 418 6.02 10.23 3.11
C GLY A 418 6.93 10.47 1.91
N LYS A 419 8.22 10.66 2.19
CA LYS A 419 9.25 10.94 1.19
C LYS A 419 10.40 9.97 1.29
N ILE A 420 11.07 9.71 0.16
CA ILE A 420 12.28 8.87 0.15
C ILE A 420 13.37 9.47 1.04
N VAL A 421 13.50 10.81 1.09
CA VAL A 421 14.50 11.47 1.93
C VAL A 421 14.33 11.19 3.43
N ASP A 422 13.09 10.95 3.90
CA ASP A 422 12.81 10.60 5.29
C ASP A 422 13.15 9.13 5.56
N VAL A 423 12.84 8.23 4.61
CA VAL A 423 13.24 6.82 4.68
C VAL A 423 14.76 6.67 4.70
N LEU A 424 15.49 7.52 3.95
CA LEU A 424 16.95 7.53 3.96
C LEU A 424 17.55 7.98 5.30
N GLN A 425 16.81 8.69 6.16
CA GLN A 425 17.26 8.98 7.53
C GLN A 425 17.34 7.69 8.37
N VAL A 426 16.38 6.77 8.21
CA VAL A 426 16.43 5.44 8.83
C VAL A 426 17.64 4.67 8.31
N ALA A 427 17.85 4.66 6.98
CA ALA A 427 18.99 4.01 6.35
C ALA A 427 20.34 4.54 6.88
N ALA A 428 20.47 5.86 7.06
CA ALA A 428 21.67 6.50 7.60
C ALA A 428 21.99 6.02 9.02
N ALA A 429 21.00 6.03 9.91
CA ALA A 429 21.15 5.61 11.30
C ALA A 429 21.40 4.10 11.43
N MET A 430 20.75 3.28 10.59
CA MET A 430 21.00 1.84 10.49
C MET A 430 22.43 1.55 10.05
N LEU A 431 22.90 2.20 8.98
CA LEU A 431 24.25 2.00 8.47
C LEU A 431 25.31 2.41 9.49
N GLU A 432 25.11 3.52 10.19
CA GLU A 432 25.98 3.91 11.30
C GLU A 432 26.01 2.84 12.39
N GLY A 433 24.84 2.37 12.84
CA GLY A 433 24.73 1.34 13.86
C GLY A 433 25.46 0.04 13.51
N GLU A 434 25.24 -0.48 12.30
CA GLU A 434 25.89 -1.68 11.78
C GLU A 434 27.42 -1.53 11.71
N ILE A 435 27.92 -0.38 11.23
CA ILE A 435 29.36 -0.15 11.14
C ILE A 435 29.99 0.00 12.53
N GLU A 436 29.40 0.81 13.42
CA GLU A 436 29.92 1.01 14.77
C GLU A 436 29.94 -0.30 15.56
N TYR A 437 28.93 -1.15 15.38
CA TYR A 437 28.89 -2.46 16.02
C TYR A 437 30.10 -3.30 15.62
N ARG A 438 30.48 -3.25 14.34
CA ARG A 438 31.64 -3.98 13.78
C ARG A 438 32.98 -3.35 14.14
N CYS A 439 32.99 -2.07 14.50
CA CYS A 439 34.11 -1.41 15.14
C CYS A 439 34.25 -1.77 16.63
N ALA A 440 33.35 -2.58 17.20
CA ALA A 440 33.23 -2.82 18.65
C ALA A 440 32.92 -1.55 19.47
N ASN A 441 32.37 -0.51 18.81
CA ASN A 441 31.90 0.71 19.45
C ASN A 441 30.44 0.54 19.91
N TYR A 442 30.18 -0.43 20.77
CA TYR A 442 28.82 -0.91 21.07
C TYR A 442 27.86 0.16 21.58
N ASP A 443 28.31 1.07 22.44
CA ASP A 443 27.46 2.17 22.94
C ASP A 443 26.97 3.08 21.81
N GLN A 444 27.86 3.41 20.86
CA GLN A 444 27.53 4.23 19.69
C GLN A 444 26.62 3.46 18.74
N ALA A 445 26.91 2.17 18.53
CA ALA A 445 26.10 1.29 17.69
C ALA A 445 24.65 1.22 18.17
N PHE A 446 24.45 0.90 19.45
CA PHE A 446 23.11 0.80 20.02
C PHE A 446 22.41 2.16 20.13
N ALA A 447 23.14 3.26 20.32
CA ALA A 447 22.56 4.60 20.23
C ALA A 447 22.07 4.91 18.80
N ALA A 448 22.84 4.57 17.77
CA ALA A 448 22.44 4.76 16.38
C ALA A 448 21.24 3.89 15.99
N LEU A 449 21.21 2.63 16.40
CA LEU A 449 20.07 1.72 16.14
C LEU A 449 18.79 2.17 16.85
N ARG A 450 18.87 2.68 18.08
CA ARG A 450 17.72 3.30 18.76
C ARG A 450 17.23 4.56 18.04
N ARG A 451 18.13 5.37 17.48
CA ARG A 451 17.73 6.50 16.63
C ARG A 451 17.04 6.03 15.35
N ALA A 452 17.52 4.96 14.72
CA ALA A 452 16.87 4.39 13.53
C ALA A 452 15.42 3.99 13.84
N ILE A 453 15.20 3.32 14.97
CA ILE A 453 13.87 2.95 15.47
C ILE A 453 13.00 4.19 15.73
N ASP A 454 13.53 5.21 16.40
CA ASP A 454 12.77 6.45 16.69
C ASP A 454 12.38 7.23 15.43
N ILE A 455 13.23 7.22 14.40
CA ILE A 455 12.94 7.82 13.09
C ILE A 455 11.88 6.98 12.36
N GLU A 456 12.04 5.65 12.34
CA GLU A 456 11.11 4.70 11.73
C GLU A 456 9.69 4.84 12.32
N ASP A 457 9.56 4.84 13.65
CA ASP A 457 8.28 4.94 14.36
C ASP A 457 7.55 6.28 14.11
N LYS A 458 8.25 7.29 13.56
CA LYS A 458 7.71 8.63 13.24
C LYS A 458 7.47 8.84 11.75
N LEU A 459 7.80 7.86 10.90
CA LEU A 459 7.50 7.95 9.48
C LEU A 459 5.97 8.08 9.27
N PRO A 460 5.53 8.81 8.23
CA PRO A 460 4.13 8.86 7.87
C PRO A 460 3.58 7.45 7.63
N TYR A 461 2.37 7.22 8.12
CA TYR A 461 1.68 5.95 7.96
C TYR A 461 1.52 5.56 6.50
N SER A 462 1.85 4.31 6.20
CA SER A 462 1.81 3.72 4.88
C SER A 462 1.66 2.21 5.01
N GLU A 463 0.97 1.59 4.06
CA GLU A 463 0.81 0.14 3.96
C GLU A 463 1.35 -0.35 2.61
N PRO A 464 2.18 -1.40 2.61
CA PRO A 464 3.06 -1.75 3.71
C PRO A 464 3.98 -0.56 4.04
N TRP A 465 4.60 -0.58 5.22
CA TRP A 465 5.50 0.46 5.69
C TRP A 465 6.61 0.79 4.68
N SER A 466 6.93 2.08 4.54
CA SER A 466 7.95 2.57 3.60
C SER A 466 9.36 2.03 3.89
N TRP A 467 9.65 1.69 5.15
CA TRP A 467 10.86 0.97 5.54
C TRP A 467 10.56 -0.54 5.66
N MET A 468 11.15 -1.35 4.78
CA MET A 468 10.69 -2.74 4.56
C MET A 468 11.21 -3.78 5.57
N GLN A 469 12.21 -3.44 6.39
CA GLN A 469 12.78 -4.35 7.40
C GLN A 469 12.88 -3.61 8.74
N PRO A 470 12.06 -3.95 9.75
CA PRO A 470 12.04 -3.15 10.98
C PRO A 470 13.43 -3.03 11.61
N SER A 471 13.84 -1.81 11.94
CA SER A 471 15.15 -1.54 12.55
C SER A 471 15.31 -2.26 13.89
N ARG A 472 14.19 -2.49 14.58
CA ARG A 472 14.07 -3.30 15.80
C ARG A 472 14.60 -4.72 15.63
N HIS A 473 14.50 -5.32 14.44
CA HIS A 473 14.98 -6.68 14.21
C HIS A 473 16.51 -6.77 14.25
N ALA A 474 17.21 -5.77 13.69
CA ALA A 474 18.67 -5.71 13.77
C ALA A 474 19.12 -5.36 15.19
N TYR A 475 18.46 -4.37 15.81
CA TYR A 475 18.74 -3.97 17.19
C TYR A 475 18.65 -5.15 18.17
N ALA A 476 17.53 -5.89 18.15
CA ALA A 476 17.34 -7.04 19.04
C ALA A 476 18.31 -8.18 18.73
N ALA A 477 18.60 -8.47 17.45
CA ALA A 477 19.57 -9.51 17.09
C ALA A 477 20.97 -9.20 17.65
N LEU A 478 21.42 -7.95 17.54
CA LEU A 478 22.73 -7.53 18.04
C LEU A 478 22.79 -7.44 19.57
N LEU A 479 21.68 -7.10 20.24
CA LEU A 479 21.55 -7.23 21.69
C LEU A 479 21.73 -8.68 22.15
N MET A 480 21.10 -9.64 21.46
CA MET A 480 21.25 -11.06 21.78
C MET A 480 22.68 -11.57 21.59
N GLU A 481 23.39 -11.06 20.59
CA GLU A 481 24.81 -11.39 20.36
C GLU A 481 25.71 -10.89 21.51
N GLN A 482 25.36 -9.76 22.13
CA GLN A 482 26.03 -9.24 23.33
C GLN A 482 25.48 -9.84 24.64
N GLY A 483 24.53 -10.78 24.58
CA GLY A 483 23.94 -11.41 25.76
C GLY A 483 22.91 -10.55 26.51
N HIS A 484 22.46 -9.44 25.94
CA HIS A 484 21.42 -8.57 26.51
C HIS A 484 20.01 -9.15 26.27
N LEU A 485 19.75 -10.33 26.83
CA LEU A 485 18.57 -11.14 26.51
C LEU A 485 17.26 -10.52 26.98
N GLU A 486 17.22 -9.91 28.16
CA GLU A 486 16.02 -9.26 28.68
C GLU A 486 15.60 -8.06 27.84
N GLU A 487 16.57 -7.27 27.38
CA GLU A 487 16.32 -6.11 26.52
C GLU A 487 15.85 -6.55 25.13
N ALA A 488 16.51 -7.54 24.53
CA ALA A 488 16.09 -8.12 23.25
C ALA A 488 14.66 -8.70 23.33
N ALA A 489 14.34 -9.41 24.42
CA ALA A 489 13.00 -9.96 24.65
C ALA A 489 11.92 -8.88 24.68
N GLN A 490 12.20 -7.72 25.31
CA GLN A 490 11.27 -6.58 25.33
C GLN A 490 11.06 -6.00 23.93
N VAL A 491 12.13 -5.87 23.13
CA VAL A 491 12.03 -5.36 21.76
C VAL A 491 11.18 -6.28 20.89
N TYR A 492 11.40 -7.59 20.94
CA TYR A 492 10.58 -8.53 20.16
C TYR A 492 9.14 -8.61 20.65
N ARG A 493 8.92 -8.54 21.97
CA ARG A 493 7.57 -8.52 22.55
C ARG A 493 6.77 -7.33 22.05
N ALA A 494 7.39 -6.15 22.01
CA ALA A 494 6.80 -4.92 21.48
C ALA A 494 6.52 -5.03 19.97
N ASP A 495 7.49 -5.51 19.18
CA ASP A 495 7.34 -5.72 17.74
C ASP A 495 6.20 -6.70 17.41
N LEU A 496 6.09 -7.82 18.14
CA LEU A 496 5.00 -8.79 17.96
C LEU A 496 3.63 -8.29 18.45
N GLY A 497 3.57 -7.11 19.08
CA GLY A 497 2.33 -6.55 19.62
C GLY A 497 1.81 -7.29 20.86
N LEU A 498 2.68 -8.00 21.59
CA LEU A 498 2.33 -8.72 22.82
C LEU A 498 2.29 -7.81 24.06
N ASP A 499 2.61 -6.52 23.87
CA ASP A 499 2.35 -5.44 24.83
C ASP A 499 1.89 -4.17 24.09
N ASN A 500 1.75 -3.07 24.83
CA ASN A 500 1.26 -1.80 24.31
C ASN A 500 2.35 -0.73 24.15
N THR A 501 3.62 -1.13 24.03
CA THR A 501 4.73 -0.20 23.85
C THR A 501 4.66 0.53 22.51
N LEU A 502 4.22 -0.16 21.46
CA LEU A 502 4.07 0.40 20.11
C LEU A 502 2.61 0.72 19.81
N VAL A 503 2.40 1.75 18.99
CA VAL A 503 1.09 2.00 18.37
C VAL A 503 0.67 0.79 17.52
N ARG A 504 -0.65 0.62 17.29
CA ARG A 504 -1.18 -0.60 16.64
C ARG A 504 -0.56 -0.86 15.27
N GLN A 505 -0.26 0.23 14.56
CA GLN A 505 0.32 0.29 13.23
C GLN A 505 1.84 0.16 13.21
N CYS A 506 2.51 -0.06 14.34
CA CYS A 506 3.95 -0.36 14.36
C CYS A 506 4.22 -1.77 14.91
N ARG A 507 3.18 -2.61 14.95
CA ARG A 507 3.24 -3.99 15.43
C ARG A 507 3.18 -4.92 14.22
N HIS A 508 3.97 -5.99 14.27
CA HIS A 508 4.07 -7.04 13.26
C HIS A 508 3.77 -8.41 13.89
N PRO A 509 2.51 -8.71 14.25
CA PRO A 509 2.17 -9.99 14.84
C PRO A 509 2.62 -11.17 13.98
N ASN A 510 2.95 -12.29 14.61
CA ASN A 510 3.27 -13.56 13.95
C ASN A 510 4.40 -13.53 12.90
N ASN A 511 5.23 -12.49 12.86
CA ASN A 511 6.36 -12.47 11.92
C ASN A 511 7.45 -13.46 12.34
N VAL A 512 8.00 -14.22 11.38
CA VAL A 512 8.89 -15.36 11.70
C VAL A 512 10.16 -14.94 12.45
N TRP A 513 10.62 -13.72 12.21
CA TRP A 513 11.89 -13.20 12.69
C TRP A 513 11.84 -12.84 14.18
N SER A 514 10.85 -12.06 14.59
CA SER A 514 10.66 -11.69 15.98
C SER A 514 10.07 -12.85 16.78
N LEU A 515 9.24 -13.72 16.18
CA LEU A 515 8.81 -14.96 16.84
C LEU A 515 10.02 -15.83 17.22
N GLN A 516 10.93 -16.10 16.27
CA GLN A 516 12.13 -16.88 16.52
C GLN A 516 13.03 -16.21 17.57
N GLY A 517 13.26 -14.89 17.44
CA GLY A 517 14.09 -14.13 18.36
C GLY A 517 13.53 -14.09 19.79
N TYR A 518 12.21 -13.86 19.93
CA TYR A 518 11.55 -13.83 21.23
C TYR A 518 11.56 -15.22 21.88
N HIS A 519 11.25 -16.27 21.12
CA HIS A 519 11.30 -17.64 21.61
C HIS A 519 12.70 -18.03 22.09
N GLU A 520 13.75 -17.71 21.31
CA GLU A 520 15.13 -17.94 21.75
C GLU A 520 15.44 -17.19 23.05
N CYS A 521 15.05 -15.91 23.16
CA CYS A 521 15.25 -15.15 24.40
C CYS A 521 14.58 -15.84 25.59
N LEU A 522 13.31 -16.25 25.46
CA LEU A 522 12.57 -16.88 26.55
C LEU A 522 13.20 -18.21 26.99
N VAL A 523 13.61 -19.04 26.04
CA VAL A 523 14.31 -20.30 26.34
C VAL A 523 15.62 -20.04 27.08
N ARG A 524 16.45 -19.12 26.59
CA ARG A 524 17.76 -18.80 27.20
C ARG A 524 17.64 -18.12 28.56
N LEU A 525 16.54 -17.40 28.80
CA LEU A 525 16.19 -16.80 30.10
C LEU A 525 15.56 -17.81 31.08
N GLY A 526 15.30 -19.05 30.66
CA GLY A 526 14.62 -20.05 31.49
C GLY A 526 13.12 -19.80 31.68
N LYS A 527 12.51 -18.92 30.86
CA LYS A 527 11.08 -18.58 30.89
C LYS A 527 10.27 -19.57 30.06
N LEU A 528 10.32 -20.84 30.44
CA LEU A 528 9.80 -21.95 29.63
C LEU A 528 8.29 -21.91 29.44
N ASP A 529 7.52 -21.45 30.44
CA ASP A 529 6.06 -21.31 30.31
C ASP A 529 5.69 -20.25 29.26
N GLU A 530 6.37 -19.10 29.28
CA GLU A 530 6.18 -18.05 28.26
C GLU A 530 6.61 -18.55 26.87
N ALA A 531 7.71 -19.31 26.77
CA ALA A 531 8.17 -19.89 25.51
C ALA A 531 7.14 -20.86 24.92
N ALA A 532 6.57 -21.73 25.76
CA ALA A 532 5.54 -22.69 25.37
C ALA A 532 4.27 -22.01 24.82
N MET A 533 3.92 -20.82 25.32
CA MET A 533 2.75 -20.06 24.84
C MET A 533 2.87 -19.61 23.38
N ILE A 534 4.10 -19.38 22.88
CA ILE A 534 4.33 -18.92 21.49
C ILE A 534 4.90 -20.00 20.58
N GLU A 535 5.31 -21.15 21.14
CA GLU A 535 6.02 -22.21 20.42
C GLU A 535 5.26 -22.69 19.18
N GLN A 536 3.93 -22.83 19.26
CA GLN A 536 3.11 -23.24 18.11
C GLN A 536 3.15 -22.22 16.96
N SER A 537 3.09 -20.93 17.27
CA SER A 537 3.21 -19.86 16.27
C SER A 537 4.60 -19.84 15.64
N VAL A 538 5.64 -20.02 16.45
CA VAL A 538 7.04 -20.12 15.98
C VAL A 538 7.21 -21.32 15.04
N LYS A 539 6.72 -22.50 15.43
CA LYS A 539 6.75 -23.72 14.58
C LYS A 539 6.06 -23.49 13.25
N LEU A 540 4.87 -22.91 13.25
CA LEU A 540 4.13 -22.63 12.03
C LEU A 540 4.87 -21.64 11.12
N ALA A 541 5.39 -20.55 11.69
CA ALA A 541 6.12 -19.54 10.93
C ALA A 541 7.41 -20.11 10.32
N LEU A 542 8.19 -20.87 11.09
CA LEU A 542 9.40 -21.53 10.61
C LEU A 542 9.13 -22.59 9.54
N ALA A 543 8.03 -23.33 9.65
CA ALA A 543 7.67 -24.36 8.66
C ALA A 543 7.28 -23.76 7.30
N VAL A 544 6.90 -22.48 7.27
CA VAL A 544 6.58 -21.74 6.05
C VAL A 544 7.84 -21.17 5.40
N ALA A 545 8.82 -20.72 6.18
CA ALA A 545 10.05 -20.14 5.65
C ALA A 545 10.78 -21.10 4.68
N ASP A 546 11.38 -20.56 3.62
CA ASP A 546 12.16 -21.33 2.62
C ASP A 546 13.69 -21.18 2.81
N VAL A 547 14.10 -20.45 3.85
CA VAL A 547 15.49 -20.33 4.31
C VAL A 547 15.57 -20.61 5.81
N PRO A 548 16.71 -21.10 6.33
CA PRO A 548 16.89 -21.27 7.76
C PRO A 548 16.82 -19.93 8.52
N ILE A 549 15.83 -19.77 9.39
CA ILE A 549 15.69 -18.59 10.26
C ILE A 549 16.27 -18.92 11.64
N LYS A 550 17.48 -18.44 11.91
CA LYS A 550 18.18 -18.64 13.20
C LYS A 550 18.30 -17.37 14.05
N ALA A 551 18.04 -16.21 13.45
CA ALA A 551 18.05 -14.91 14.10
C ALA A 551 17.09 -13.98 13.35
N SER A 552 16.66 -12.89 13.99
CA SER A 552 15.80 -11.89 13.34
C SER A 552 16.51 -11.03 12.29
N CYS A 553 17.85 -11.10 12.22
CA CYS A 553 18.70 -10.38 11.29
C CYS A 553 19.97 -11.21 10.98
N PHE A 554 20.39 -11.27 9.72
CA PHE A 554 21.65 -11.89 9.30
C PHE A 554 22.90 -11.09 9.70
N CYS A 555 22.71 -9.91 10.30
CA CYS A 555 23.75 -9.15 10.99
C CYS A 555 24.17 -9.80 12.32
N ARG A 556 23.40 -10.73 12.90
CA ARG A 556 23.89 -11.55 14.02
C ARG A 556 24.68 -12.74 13.48
N LEU A 557 25.96 -12.80 13.81
CA LEU A 557 26.90 -13.82 13.35
C LEU A 557 26.91 -15.06 14.26
N ASP A 558 26.73 -14.90 15.57
CA ASP A 558 26.64 -16.02 16.50
C ASP A 558 25.19 -16.46 16.75
N THR A 559 24.81 -17.57 16.12
CA THR A 559 23.52 -18.25 16.31
C THR A 559 23.67 -19.65 16.90
N SER A 560 24.82 -19.95 17.51
CA SER A 560 25.13 -21.29 18.06
C SER A 560 24.18 -21.74 19.17
N GLN A 561 23.57 -20.78 19.88
CA GLN A 561 22.61 -21.01 20.96
C GLN A 561 21.14 -20.94 20.53
N ALA A 562 20.86 -20.76 19.23
CA ALA A 562 19.49 -20.72 18.74
C ALA A 562 18.83 -22.11 18.90
N PRO A 563 17.65 -22.21 19.55
CA PRO A 563 16.99 -23.49 19.76
C PRO A 563 16.52 -24.07 18.42
N GLN A 564 16.62 -25.40 18.30
CA GLN A 564 15.96 -26.13 17.21
C GLN A 564 14.49 -26.31 17.58
N VAL A 565 13.62 -25.50 16.99
CA VAL A 565 12.16 -25.52 17.25
C VAL A 565 11.44 -26.55 16.38
N LEU A 566 11.96 -26.81 15.17
CA LEU A 566 11.48 -27.87 14.28
C LEU A 566 12.55 -28.96 14.19
N GLU A 567 12.25 -30.15 14.72
CA GLU A 567 13.02 -31.35 14.48
C GLU A 567 12.60 -31.95 13.13
N GLY A 568 13.49 -31.91 12.13
CA GLY A 568 13.29 -32.61 10.85
C GLY A 568 12.88 -31.73 9.67
N CYS A 569 13.79 -30.89 9.20
CA CYS A 569 13.92 -30.54 7.79
C CYS A 569 15.40 -30.24 7.50
N CYS A 570 16.26 -31.23 7.76
CA CYS A 570 17.51 -31.32 7.01
C CYS A 570 17.12 -31.56 5.56
N SER A 571 17.15 -30.52 4.73
CA SER A 571 17.43 -30.71 3.32
C SER A 571 18.72 -31.53 3.26
N LYS A 572 18.62 -32.77 2.80
CA LYS A 572 19.78 -33.58 2.47
C LYS A 572 20.55 -32.85 1.37
N ASP A 573 21.82 -32.61 1.69
CA ASP A 573 22.97 -32.28 0.84
C ASP A 573 22.91 -31.08 -0.09
#